data_AF-A0AAW6A1L4-F1
#
_entry.id   AF-A0AAW6A1L4-F1
#
_cell.length_a   1.000
_cell.length_b   1.000
_cell.length_c   1.000
_cell.angle_alpha   90.00
_cell.angle_beta   90.00
_cell.angle_gamma   90.00
#
_symmetry.space_group_name_H-M   'P 1'
#
loop_
_entity.id
_entity.type
_entity.pdbx_description
1 polymer ?
#
loop_
_entity_poly.entity_id
_entity_poly.type
_entity_poly.pdbx_seq_one_letter_code
_entity_poly.pdbx_strand_id
1 'polypeptide(L)'
;MTIDKKVDCIKLAKAVVRQTRNDVLISKTQMTDIAVRCNRNRTTVSRALDTEDMTLSMWFASVSESEIDPLQLINEKIQEQSALADA
;
A
#
# COMPACT_ATOMS: atom_id res chain seq x y z
N MET A 1 19.92 -1.49 -3.18
CA MET A 1 18.83 -0.62 -3.63
C MET A 1 19.14 0.78 -3.11
N THR A 2 19.71 1.63 -3.96
CA THR A 2 20.08 3.00 -3.60
C THR A 2 18.89 3.88 -3.92
N ILE A 3 18.18 4.39 -2.91
CA ILE A 3 17.09 5.34 -3.15
C ILE A 3 17.74 6.64 -3.60
N ASP A 4 17.48 7.02 -4.85
CA ASP A 4 17.97 8.28 -5.41
C ASP A 4 17.48 9.45 -4.54
N LYS A 5 18.31 10.47 -4.33
CA LYS A 5 17.98 11.62 -3.46
C LYS A 5 16.78 12.43 -3.96
N LYS A 6 16.24 12.10 -5.13
CA LYS A 6 15.04 12.70 -5.74
C LYS A 6 13.70 12.14 -5.24
N VAL A 7 13.69 11.01 -4.53
CA VAL A 7 12.43 10.38 -4.08
C VAL A 7 11.94 11.01 -2.78
N ASP A 8 10.80 11.69 -2.82
CA ASP A 8 10.09 12.15 -1.62
C ASP A 8 9.33 10.95 -1.02
N CYS A 9 9.90 10.39 0.06
CA CYS A 9 9.37 9.21 0.74
C CYS A 9 7.96 9.39 1.32
N ILE A 10 7.55 10.61 1.69
CA ILE A 10 6.21 10.87 2.21
C ILE A 10 5.20 10.79 1.06
N LYS A 11 5.53 11.38 -0.09
CA LYS A 11 4.71 11.23 -1.31
C LYS A 11 4.64 9.79 -1.76
N LEU A 12 5.76 9.06 -1.73
CA LEU A 12 5.82 7.64 -2.06
C LEU A 12 4.89 6.81 -1.17
N ALA A 13 4.99 6.98 0.15
CA ALA A 13 4.16 6.23 1.10
C ALA A 13 2.66 6.46 0.84
N LYS A 14 2.25 7.72 0.61
CA LYS A 14 0.86 8.05 0.25
C LYS A 14 0.43 7.41 -1.07
N ALA A 15 1.29 7.40 -2.09
CA ALA A 15 0.99 6.79 -3.38
C ALA A 15 0.78 5.27 -3.25
N VAL A 16 1.68 4.61 -2.51
CA VAL A 16 1.61 3.16 -2.24
C VAL A 16 0.34 2.83 -1.46
N VAL A 17 0.01 3.56 -0.38
CA VAL A 17 -1.22 3.35 0.41
C VAL A 17 -2.47 3.55 -0.44
N ARG A 18 -2.53 4.60 -1.26
CA ARG A 18 -3.68 4.84 -2.16
C ARG A 18 -3.86 3.72 -3.18
N GLN A 19 -2.76 3.25 -3.79
CA GLN A 19 -2.82 2.14 -4.74
C GLN A 19 -3.36 0.88 -4.04
N THR A 20 -2.78 0.50 -2.89
CA THR A 20 -3.24 -0.65 -2.11
C THR A 20 -4.73 -0.57 -1.76
N ARG A 21 -5.24 0.61 -1.38
CA ARG A 21 -6.67 0.79 -1.10
C ARG A 21 -7.53 0.50 -2.33
N ASN A 22 -7.13 1.02 -3.49
CA ASN A 22 -7.84 0.78 -4.74
C ASN A 22 -7.81 -0.71 -5.10
N ASP A 23 -6.66 -1.36 -4.93
CA ASP A 23 -6.49 -2.78 -5.24
C ASP A 23 -7.39 -3.63 -4.35
N VAL A 24 -7.47 -3.36 -3.04
CA VAL A 24 -8.39 -4.05 -2.12
C VAL A 24 -9.86 -3.86 -2.51
N LEU A 25 -10.24 -2.67 -2.99
CA LEU A 25 -11.63 -2.39 -3.39
C LEU A 25 -12.02 -3.07 -4.72
N ILE A 26 -11.05 -3.24 -5.62
CA ILE A 26 -11.28 -3.83 -6.95
C ILE A 26 -11.11 -5.35 -6.93
N SER A 27 -10.16 -5.85 -6.15
CA SER A 27 -9.97 -7.28 -5.93
C SER A 27 -11.09 -7.84 -5.05
N LYS A 28 -11.40 -9.12 -5.20
CA LYS A 28 -12.38 -9.81 -4.34
C LYS A 28 -11.82 -10.09 -2.93
N THR A 29 -10.80 -9.35 -2.49
CA THR A 29 -10.13 -9.53 -1.20
C THR A 29 -11.12 -9.37 -0.07
N GLN A 30 -11.17 -10.35 0.83
CA GLN A 30 -12.06 -10.30 1.97
C GLN A 30 -11.40 -9.53 3.11
N MET A 31 -12.12 -8.54 3.63
CA MET A 31 -11.64 -7.71 4.73
C MET A 31 -11.37 -8.52 6.02
N THR A 32 -11.97 -9.70 6.15
CA THR A 32 -11.70 -10.67 7.21
C THR A 32 -10.30 -11.27 7.12
N ASP A 33 -9.81 -11.54 5.91
CA ASP A 33 -8.54 -12.21 5.69
C ASP A 33 -7.39 -11.24 6.00
N ILE A 34 -7.54 -9.98 5.59
CA ILE A 34 -6.65 -8.88 5.99
C ILE A 34 -6.62 -8.76 7.52
N ALA A 35 -7.80 -8.78 8.16
CA ALA A 35 -7.93 -8.64 9.61
C ALA A 35 -7.22 -9.78 10.38
N VAL A 36 -7.38 -11.03 9.91
CA VAL A 36 -6.68 -12.19 10.45
C VAL A 36 -5.17 -12.03 10.28
N ARG A 37 -4.70 -11.69 9.08
CA ARG A 37 -3.26 -11.57 8.79
C ARG A 37 -2.58 -10.48 9.61
N CYS A 38 -3.23 -9.33 9.83
CA CYS A 38 -2.66 -8.24 10.62
C CYS A 38 -3.01 -8.29 12.12
N ASN A 39 -3.69 -9.35 12.58
CA ASN A 39 -4.17 -9.52 13.95
C ASN A 39 -4.96 -8.31 14.48
N ARG A 40 -5.95 -7.87 13.70
CA ARG A 40 -6.85 -6.75 14.03
C ARG A 40 -8.29 -7.19 13.85
N ASN A 41 -9.22 -6.40 14.38
CA ASN A 41 -10.64 -6.61 14.08
C ASN A 41 -11.00 -6.02 12.70
N ARG A 42 -12.04 -6.58 12.07
CA ARG A 42 -12.53 -6.15 10.76
C ARG A 42 -12.91 -4.66 10.71
N THR A 43 -13.49 -4.12 11.77
CA THR A 43 -13.92 -2.71 11.84
C THR A 43 -12.72 -1.76 11.77
N THR A 44 -11.62 -2.10 12.43
CA THR A 44 -10.37 -1.33 12.36
C THR A 44 -9.78 -1.37 10.96
N VAL A 45 -9.77 -2.54 10.31
CA VAL A 45 -9.31 -2.65 8.91
C VAL A 45 -10.18 -1.82 7.97
N SER A 46 -11.51 -1.92 8.10
CA SER A 46 -12.46 -1.12 7.32
C SER A 46 -12.17 0.37 7.43
N ARG A 47 -12.03 0.89 8.66
CA ARG A 47 -11.72 2.31 8.89
C ARG A 47 -10.38 2.72 8.28
N ALA A 48 -9.37 1.86 8.36
CA ALA A 48 -8.06 2.14 7.77
C ALA A 48 -8.11 2.19 6.23
N LEU A 49 -8.96 1.37 5.60
CA LEU A 49 -9.19 1.40 4.15
C LEU A 49 -10.01 2.61 3.70
N ASP A 50 -10.69 3.31 4.60
CA ASP A 50 -11.38 4.57 4.32
C ASP A 50 -10.43 5.79 4.45
N THR A 51 -9.31 5.66 5.18
CA THR A 51 -8.35 6.74 5.46
C THR A 51 -7.13 6.73 4.54
N GLU A 52 -6.45 7.88 4.38
CA GLU A 52 -5.21 7.98 3.59
C GLU A 52 -3.94 7.50 4.33
N ASP A 53 -4.10 6.95 5.53
CA ASP A 53 -3.00 6.46 6.35
C ASP A 53 -3.34 5.07 6.90
N MET A 54 -2.33 4.22 7.02
CA MET A 54 -2.45 2.88 7.57
C MET A 54 -1.14 2.42 8.20
N THR A 55 -1.25 1.58 9.23
CA THR A 55 -0.06 0.96 9.84
C THR A 55 0.65 0.04 8.83
N LEU A 56 1.97 -0.10 8.95
CA LEU A 56 2.77 -0.98 8.09
C LEU A 56 2.23 -2.43 8.05
N SER A 57 1.77 -2.96 9.19
CA SER A 57 1.18 -4.30 9.27
C SER A 57 -0.14 -4.42 8.50
N MET A 58 -0.97 -3.38 8.51
CA MET A 58 -2.22 -3.37 7.74
C MET A 58 -1.92 -3.24 6.26
N TRP A 59 -0.99 -2.36 5.89
CA TRP A 59 -0.55 -2.21 4.51
C TRP A 59 -0.04 -3.54 3.94
N PHE A 60 0.91 -4.18 4.62
CA PHE A 60 1.47 -5.43 4.17
C PHE A 60 0.42 -6.54 4.03
N ALA A 61 -0.52 -6.61 4.98
CA ALA A 61 -1.61 -7.57 4.92
C ALA A 61 -2.55 -7.29 3.74
N SER A 62 -2.97 -6.04 3.54
CA SER A 62 -3.82 -5.64 2.43
C SER A 62 -3.19 -5.95 1.08
N VAL A 63 -1.92 -5.61 0.87
CA VAL A 63 -1.20 -5.90 -0.38
C VAL A 63 -1.11 -7.41 -0.61
N SER A 64 -0.74 -8.18 0.42
CA SER A 64 -0.60 -9.63 0.29
C SER A 64 -1.92 -10.32 -0.03
N GLU A 65 -3.01 -9.91 0.61
CA GLU A 65 -4.35 -10.49 0.39
C GLU A 65 -5.01 -10.01 -0.90
N SER A 66 -4.45 -8.98 -1.53
CA SER A 66 -4.79 -8.57 -2.91
C SER A 66 -3.89 -9.23 -3.96
N GLU A 67 -3.10 -10.24 -3.57
CA GLU A 67 -2.22 -11.02 -4.46
C GLU A 67 -1.14 -10.17 -5.17
N ILE A 68 -0.76 -9.05 -4.57
CA ILE A 68 0.28 -8.15 -5.08
C ILE A 68 1.57 -8.38 -4.28
N ASP A 69 2.73 -8.32 -4.94
CA ASP A 69 4.02 -8.29 -4.26
C ASP A 69 4.29 -6.89 -3.68
N PRO A 70 4.42 -6.74 -2.33
CA PRO A 70 4.68 -5.45 -1.71
C PRO A 70 5.98 -4.77 -2.15
N LEU A 71 7.03 -5.54 -2.46
CA LEU A 71 8.28 -4.99 -2.95
C LEU A 71 8.16 -4.51 -4.39
N GLN A 72 7.41 -5.25 -5.21
CA GLN A 72 7.12 -4.84 -6.58
C GLN A 72 6.34 -3.52 -6.58
N LEU A 73 5.28 -3.41 -5.78
CA LEU A 73 4.48 -2.20 -5.68
C LEU A 73 5.32 -0.98 -5.26
N ILE A 74 6.19 -1.14 -4.25
CA ILE A 74 7.10 -0.06 -3.83
C ILE A 74 8.05 0.32 -4.98
N ASN A 75 8.63 -0.67 -5.66
CA ASN A 75 9.59 -0.41 -6.73
C ASN A 75 8.92 0.32 -7.91
N GLU A 76 7.72 -0.10 -8.31
CA GLU A 76 6.93 0.58 -9.34
C GLU A 76 6.68 2.05 -8.99
N LYS A 77 6.26 2.35 -7.75
CA LYS A 77 6.04 3.73 -7.31
C LYS A 77 7.31 4.55 -7.18
N ILE A 78 8.45 3.93 -6.85
CA ILE A 78 9.76 4.60 -6.88
C ILE A 78 10.11 4.99 -8.33
N GLN A 79 9.91 4.09 -9.30
CA GLN A 79 10.19 4.38 -10.71
C GLN A 79 9.28 5.48 -11.27
N GLU A 80 7.97 5.40 -11.00
CA GLU A 80 7.00 6.44 -11.39
C GLU A 80 7.40 7.83 -10.88
N GLN A 81 7.76 7.91 -9.59
CA GLN A 81 8.13 9.19 -8.98
C GLN A 81 9.48 9.72 -9.49
N SER A 82 10.42 8.84 -9.78
CA SER A 82 11.72 9.22 -10.34
C SER A 82 11.57 9.74 -11.77
N ALA A 83 10.74 9.09 -12.59
CA ALA A 83 10.42 9.54 -13.95
C ALA A 83 9.77 10.93 -13.97
N LEU A 84 8.88 11.22 -13.01
CA LEU A 84 8.27 12.55 -12.85
C LEU A 84 9.26 13.64 -12.40
N ALA A 85 10.37 13.28 -11.76
CA ALA A 85 11.40 14.21 -11.33
C ALA A 85 12.43 14.51 -12.43
N ASP A 86 12.44 13.72 -13.50
CA ASP A 86 13.33 13.87 -14.66
C ASP A 86 12.63 14.51 -15.88
N ALA A 87 11.31 14.73 -15.81
CA ALA A 87 10.48 15.40 -16.81
C ALA A 87 10.32 16.91 -16.53
#